data_AF-A0A946ENB2-F1
#
_entry.id   AF-A0A946ENB2-F1
#
_cell.length_a   1.000
_cell.length_b   1.000
_cell.length_c   1.000
_cell.angle_alpha   90.00
_cell.angle_beta   90.00
_cell.angle_gamma   90.00
#
_symmetry.space_group_name_H-M   'P 1'
#
loop_
_entity.id
_entity.type
_entity.pdbx_description
1 polymer ?
#
loop_
_entity_poly.entity_id
_entity_poly.type
_entity_poly.pdbx_seq_one_letter_code
_entity_poly.pdbx_strand_id
1 'polypeptide(L)'
;MYRVTILACSVFLLLGSTVFADDDVSFLNFTLVDPLPESVIGGPVDDTEVELERIDGGVVIEGETSGLLPDHVYTIWALVFNNPAGCNDGCQIADDIGPDSGFAALWTGIGFVADEDGEAEFEVVIMEGEPAGEVLMGAGLTDAGNAEIHLII
;
A
#
# COMPACT_ATOMS: atom_id res chain seq x y z
N MET A 1 13.00 37.12 -69.92
CA MET A 1 11.77 36.30 -69.92
C MET A 1 12.11 34.97 -69.27
N TYR A 2 11.22 34.44 -68.43
CA TYR A 2 11.34 33.27 -67.53
C TYR A 2 11.92 33.50 -66.13
N ARG A 3 10.98 33.53 -65.19
CA ARG A 3 11.10 33.46 -63.73
C ARG A 3 11.64 32.08 -63.35
N VAL A 4 12.57 32.03 -62.40
CA VAL A 4 12.83 30.81 -61.62
C VAL A 4 12.68 31.17 -60.15
N THR A 5 11.74 30.46 -59.54
CA THR A 5 11.16 30.64 -58.22
C THR A 5 12.20 30.37 -57.12
N ILE A 6 12.34 31.30 -56.17
CA ILE A 6 13.13 31.09 -54.94
C ILE A 6 12.33 30.12 -54.08
N LEU A 7 12.79 28.87 -54.00
CA LEU A 7 12.27 27.89 -53.05
C LEU A 7 12.97 28.14 -51.70
N ALA A 8 12.32 28.91 -50.83
CA ALA A 8 12.76 29.06 -49.44
C ALA A 8 12.41 27.76 -48.69
N CYS A 9 13.40 26.91 -48.43
CA CYS A 9 13.28 25.82 -47.48
C CYS A 9 13.26 26.39 -46.06
N SER A 10 12.07 26.63 -45.54
CA SER A 10 11.85 26.94 -44.12
C SER A 10 12.22 25.71 -43.29
N VAL A 11 13.44 25.69 -42.75
CA VAL A 11 13.86 24.74 -41.72
C VAL A 11 13.17 25.16 -40.42
N PHE A 12 12.05 24.52 -40.10
CA PHE A 12 11.47 24.59 -38.75
C PHE A 12 12.38 23.79 -37.81
N LEU A 13 13.17 24.50 -37.00
CA LEU A 13 13.85 23.91 -35.84
C LEU A 13 12.77 23.50 -34.83
N LEU A 14 12.41 22.22 -34.83
CA LEU A 14 11.69 21.60 -33.72
C LEU A 14 12.64 21.63 -32.51
N LEU A 15 12.42 22.58 -31.61
CA LEU A 15 12.93 22.52 -30.24
C LEU A 15 12.23 21.33 -29.59
N GLY A 16 12.81 20.14 -29.74
CA GLY A 16 12.45 18.99 -28.92
C GLY A 16 12.87 19.31 -27.50
N SER A 17 11.90 19.61 -26.63
CA SER A 17 12.11 19.62 -25.19
C SER A 17 12.49 18.18 -24.80
N THR A 18 13.79 17.92 -24.65
CA THR A 18 14.23 16.72 -23.94
C THR A 18 13.87 16.94 -22.48
N VAL A 19 12.73 16.37 -22.06
CA VAL A 19 12.47 16.13 -20.65
C VAL A 19 13.46 15.04 -20.25
N PHE A 20 14.45 15.40 -19.45
CA PHE A 20 15.20 14.42 -18.68
C PHE A 20 14.29 14.06 -17.52
N ALA A 21 13.76 12.83 -17.52
CA ALA A 21 13.28 12.24 -16.29
C ALA A 21 14.54 12.08 -15.41
N ASP A 22 14.57 12.85 -14.33
CA ASP A 22 15.56 12.67 -13.27
C ASP A 22 15.12 11.42 -12.53
N ASP A 23 15.65 10.25 -12.93
CA ASP A 23 15.30 8.93 -12.38
C ASP A 23 15.87 8.71 -10.95
N ASP A 24 16.36 9.77 -10.30
CA ASP A 24 16.85 9.75 -8.92
C ASP A 24 15.70 9.79 -7.89
N VAL A 25 14.62 9.04 -8.14
CA VAL A 25 13.71 8.63 -7.07
C VAL A 25 14.31 7.41 -6.39
N SER A 26 14.99 7.67 -5.28
CA SER A 26 15.38 6.61 -4.34
C SER A 26 14.12 6.02 -3.72
N PHE A 27 13.56 4.99 -4.37
CA PHE A 27 12.58 4.12 -3.73
C PHE A 27 13.24 3.54 -2.47
N LEU A 28 12.57 3.67 -1.33
CA LEU A 28 12.98 2.97 -0.12
C LEU A 28 12.91 1.48 -0.43
N ASN A 29 14.08 0.88 -0.66
CA ASN A 29 14.19 -0.56 -0.75
C ASN A 29 13.84 -1.08 0.65
N PHE A 30 12.67 -1.72 0.80
CA PHE A 30 12.29 -2.42 2.02
C PHE A 30 13.20 -3.64 2.20
N THR A 31 14.43 -3.40 2.63
CA THR A 31 15.31 -4.47 3.09
C THR A 31 14.93 -4.78 4.52
N LEU A 32 14.42 -5.98 4.77
CA LEU A 32 14.36 -6.55 6.12
C LEU A 32 15.79 -6.55 6.68
N VAL A 33 16.05 -5.72 7.68
CA VAL A 33 17.34 -5.67 8.36
C VAL A 33 17.28 -6.66 9.52
N ASP A 34 18.23 -7.61 9.54
CA ASP A 34 18.38 -8.59 10.62
C ASP A 34 19.48 -8.10 11.60
N PRO A 35 19.23 -8.04 12.93
CA PRO A 35 17.96 -8.31 13.61
C PRO A 35 16.97 -7.17 13.43
N LEU A 36 15.70 -7.53 13.26
CA LEU A 36 14.60 -6.58 13.34
C LEU A 36 14.65 -5.95 14.75
N PRO A 37 14.71 -4.61 14.90
CA PRO A 37 14.66 -3.97 16.21
C PRO A 37 13.37 -4.35 16.95
N GLU A 38 13.36 -4.25 18.28
CA GLU A 38 12.17 -4.52 19.11
C GLU A 38 10.97 -3.75 18.55
N SER A 39 10.09 -4.52 17.90
CA SER A 39 8.94 -4.15 17.08
C SER A 39 9.19 -3.07 16.03
N VAL A 40 9.47 -3.48 14.79
CA VAL A 40 9.41 -2.60 13.60
C VAL A 40 8.00 -2.02 13.40
N ILE A 41 6.98 -2.71 13.94
CA ILE A 41 5.59 -2.26 13.95
C ILE A 41 5.30 -1.60 15.29
N GLY A 42 4.80 -0.37 15.25
CA GLY A 42 4.43 0.40 16.43
C GLY A 42 3.33 -0.28 17.26
N GLY A 43 3.04 0.27 18.43
CA GLY A 43 1.86 -0.14 19.20
C GLY A 43 0.55 0.22 18.47
N PRO A 44 -0.59 -0.24 18.99
CA PRO A 44 -1.90 0.21 18.50
C PRO A 44 -1.99 1.73 18.49
N VAL A 45 -2.67 2.27 17.49
CA VAL A 45 -3.05 3.69 17.47
C VAL A 45 -4.31 3.82 18.31
N ASP A 46 -4.23 4.59 19.40
CA ASP A 46 -5.36 4.79 20.31
C ASP A 46 -6.54 5.45 19.59
N ASP A 47 -7.76 5.25 20.10
CA ASP A 47 -9.00 5.82 19.57
C ASP A 47 -9.27 5.49 18.08
N THR A 48 -8.72 4.36 17.59
CA THR A 48 -9.02 3.84 16.25
C THR A 48 -10.24 2.93 16.29
N GLU A 49 -11.19 3.17 15.39
CA GLU A 49 -12.38 2.36 15.15
C GLU A 49 -12.26 1.67 13.78
N VAL A 50 -12.56 0.35 13.72
CA VAL A 50 -12.50 -0.43 12.49
C VAL A 50 -13.70 -1.34 12.40
N GLU A 51 -14.42 -1.29 11.28
CA GLU A 51 -15.48 -2.21 10.93
C GLU A 51 -15.07 -3.09 9.75
N LEU A 52 -15.31 -4.39 9.86
CA LEU A 52 -15.03 -5.36 8.79
C LEU A 52 -16.31 -6.06 8.38
N GLU A 53 -16.68 -5.92 7.11
CA GLU A 53 -17.72 -6.69 6.44
C GLU A 53 -17.08 -7.76 5.55
N ARG A 54 -17.58 -9.00 5.63
CA ARG A 54 -17.17 -10.08 4.73
C ARG A 54 -18.17 -10.16 3.58
N ILE A 55 -17.65 -10.13 2.35
CA ILE A 55 -18.41 -10.26 1.10
C ILE A 55 -18.00 -11.54 0.35
N ASP A 56 -18.66 -11.84 -0.76
CA ASP A 56 -18.31 -13.01 -1.58
C ASP A 56 -16.91 -12.86 -2.18
N GLY A 57 -15.95 -13.64 -1.67
CA GLY A 57 -14.55 -13.63 -2.10
C GLY A 57 -13.77 -12.38 -1.68
N GLY A 58 -14.19 -11.66 -0.64
CA GLY A 58 -13.45 -10.47 -0.18
C GLY A 58 -13.90 -9.93 1.16
N VAL A 59 -13.26 -8.84 1.57
CA VAL A 59 -13.62 -8.05 2.74
C VAL A 59 -13.71 -6.57 2.38
N VAL A 60 -14.65 -5.88 3.02
CA VAL A 60 -14.71 -4.42 3.06
C VAL A 60 -14.32 -4.00 4.46
N ILE A 61 -13.38 -3.06 4.57
CA ILE A 61 -12.93 -2.55 5.86
C ILE A 61 -13.04 -1.04 5.84
N GLU A 62 -13.80 -0.52 6.79
CA GLU A 62 -13.94 0.91 7.06
C GLU A 62 -13.18 1.20 8.37
N GLY A 63 -12.45 2.32 8.42
CA GLY A 63 -11.73 2.70 9.61
C GLY A 63 -11.61 4.20 9.79
N GLU A 64 -11.65 4.61 11.05
CA GLU A 64 -11.43 5.97 11.53
C GLU A 64 -10.30 5.91 12.56
N THR A 65 -9.29 6.77 12.41
CA THR A 65 -8.12 6.77 13.28
C THR A 65 -7.72 8.20 13.62
N SER A 66 -7.03 8.36 14.76
CA SER A 66 -6.56 9.66 15.26
C SER A 66 -5.15 9.51 15.83
N GLY A 67 -4.55 10.63 16.27
CA GLY A 67 -3.21 10.61 16.87
C GLY A 67 -2.06 10.46 15.86
N LEU A 68 -2.34 10.66 14.57
CA LEU A 68 -1.34 10.77 13.52
C LEU A 68 -0.65 12.14 13.57
N LEU A 69 0.49 12.28 12.89
CA LEU A 69 1.11 13.58 12.71
C LEU A 69 0.30 14.38 11.67
N PRO A 70 -0.20 15.58 12.00
CA PRO A 70 -0.94 16.42 11.05
C PRO A 70 -0.13 16.70 9.78
N ASP A 71 -0.81 16.79 8.64
CA ASP A 71 -0.24 17.07 7.31
C ASP A 71 0.78 16.03 6.79
N HIS A 72 0.88 14.85 7.41
CA HIS A 72 1.76 13.77 6.96
C HIS A 72 1.03 12.75 6.09
N VAL A 73 1.77 12.15 5.16
CA VAL A 73 1.26 11.10 4.25
C VAL A 73 1.46 9.73 4.87
N TYR A 74 0.41 8.92 4.87
CA TYR A 74 0.39 7.56 5.37
C TYR A 74 -0.12 6.59 4.31
N THR A 75 0.16 5.30 4.49
CA THR A 75 -0.31 4.22 3.62
C THR A 75 -0.82 3.07 4.47
N ILE A 76 -1.90 2.42 4.03
CA ILE A 76 -2.44 1.28 4.77
C ILE A 76 -1.91 -0.02 4.21
N TRP A 77 -1.28 -0.83 5.07
CA TRP A 77 -0.84 -2.18 4.77
C TRP A 77 -1.72 -3.17 5.51
N ALA A 78 -2.09 -4.25 4.83
CA ALA A 78 -2.79 -5.37 5.43
C ALA A 78 -1.80 -6.51 5.70
N LEU A 79 -1.76 -6.96 6.95
CA LEU A 79 -1.16 -8.23 7.32
C LEU A 79 -2.30 -9.24 7.42
N VAL A 80 -2.30 -10.23 6.54
CA VAL A 80 -3.38 -11.20 6.38
C VAL A 80 -2.92 -12.55 6.89
N PHE A 81 -3.66 -13.10 7.84
CA PHE A 81 -3.50 -14.46 8.31
C PHE A 81 -4.66 -15.29 7.76
N ASN A 82 -4.43 -15.94 6.61
CA ASN A 82 -5.47 -16.71 5.92
C ASN A 82 -5.89 -17.99 6.67
N ASN A 83 -5.08 -18.47 7.61
CA ASN A 83 -5.39 -19.60 8.48
C ASN A 83 -5.17 -19.23 9.95
N PRO A 84 -6.10 -18.49 10.60
CA PRO A 84 -5.94 -18.11 12.01
C PRO A 84 -5.89 -19.29 12.98
N ALA A 85 -6.39 -20.47 12.59
CA ALA A 85 -6.23 -21.68 13.40
C ALA A 85 -4.78 -22.19 13.46
N GLY A 86 -3.90 -21.70 12.58
CA GLY A 86 -2.46 -21.96 12.61
C GLY A 86 -1.65 -20.98 13.47
N CYS A 87 -2.29 -19.96 14.05
CA CYS A 87 -1.66 -18.98 14.93
C CYS A 87 -1.57 -19.46 16.38
N ASN A 88 -0.63 -18.89 17.15
CA ASN A 88 -0.43 -19.17 18.57
C ASN A 88 -1.19 -18.15 19.43
N ASP A 89 -2.37 -18.54 19.94
CA ASP A 89 -3.19 -17.70 20.83
C ASP A 89 -3.46 -16.28 20.27
N GLY A 90 -4.13 -16.23 19.11
CA GLY A 90 -4.38 -15.01 18.33
C GLY A 90 -3.22 -14.74 17.37
N CYS A 91 -3.47 -14.18 16.19
CA CYS A 91 -2.42 -14.06 15.16
C CYS A 91 -1.46 -12.91 15.45
N GLN A 92 -0.44 -13.15 16.27
CA GLN A 92 0.53 -12.15 16.65
C GLN A 92 1.67 -12.08 15.61
N ILE A 93 2.04 -10.86 15.24
CA ILE A 93 3.09 -10.61 14.24
C ILE A 93 4.44 -11.21 14.65
N ALA A 94 4.74 -11.30 15.95
CA ALA A 94 6.04 -11.71 16.45
C ALA A 94 6.36 -13.19 16.22
N ASP A 95 5.36 -14.06 16.20
CA ASP A 95 5.52 -15.52 16.16
C ASP A 95 4.63 -16.24 15.13
N ASP A 96 3.61 -15.58 14.58
CA ASP A 96 2.70 -16.19 13.61
C ASP A 96 2.97 -15.79 12.16
N ILE A 97 4.06 -15.09 11.86
CA ILE A 97 4.52 -14.92 10.47
C ILE A 97 5.06 -16.26 9.96
N GLY A 98 4.31 -16.90 9.05
CA GLY A 98 4.74 -18.16 8.49
C GLY A 98 3.70 -18.86 7.61
N PRO A 99 4.06 -20.03 7.07
CA PRO A 99 3.17 -20.81 6.22
C PRO A 99 1.98 -21.41 6.99
N ASP A 100 2.14 -21.72 8.28
CA ASP A 100 1.09 -22.37 9.09
C ASP A 100 -0.12 -21.46 9.28
N SER A 101 0.10 -20.15 9.46
CA SER A 101 -0.95 -19.13 9.56
C SER A 101 -1.44 -18.62 8.20
N GLY A 102 -0.82 -19.06 7.09
CA GLY A 102 -1.12 -18.56 5.76
C GLY A 102 -0.81 -17.06 5.60
N PHE A 103 0.26 -16.58 6.23
CA PHE A 103 0.60 -15.16 6.29
C PHE A 103 0.84 -14.52 4.91
N ALA A 104 0.33 -13.30 4.75
CA ALA A 104 0.66 -12.39 3.65
C ALA A 104 0.73 -10.94 4.15
N ALA A 105 1.52 -10.12 3.45
CA ALA A 105 1.61 -8.68 3.69
C ALA A 105 1.43 -7.95 2.36
N LEU A 106 0.43 -7.07 2.28
CA LEU A 106 0.11 -6.35 1.04
C LEU A 106 -0.29 -4.90 1.31
N TRP A 107 0.08 -4.02 0.39
CA TRP A 107 -0.46 -2.67 0.34
C TRP A 107 -1.92 -2.71 -0.11
N THR A 108 -2.80 -2.03 0.63
CA THR A 108 -4.24 -2.03 0.32
C THR A 108 -4.63 -1.17 -0.87
N GLY A 109 -3.67 -0.42 -1.43
CA GLY A 109 -3.95 0.62 -2.43
C GLY A 109 -4.34 1.96 -1.80
N ILE A 110 -4.49 2.03 -0.48
CA ILE A 110 -4.85 3.27 0.23
C ILE A 110 -3.59 4.02 0.66
N GLY A 111 -3.60 5.33 0.37
CA GLY A 111 -2.74 6.32 0.98
C GLY A 111 -3.52 7.61 1.21
N PHE A 112 -3.27 8.28 2.32
CA PHE A 112 -4.01 9.46 2.75
C PHE A 112 -3.09 10.47 3.43
N VAL A 113 -3.58 11.70 3.62
CA VAL A 113 -2.92 12.74 4.41
C VAL A 113 -3.74 12.92 5.67
N ALA A 114 -3.11 12.83 6.85
CA ALA A 114 -3.81 13.13 8.10
C ALA A 114 -4.18 14.62 8.13
N ASP A 115 -5.36 14.94 8.66
CA ASP A 115 -5.85 16.31 8.70
C ASP A 115 -5.13 17.18 9.75
N GLU A 116 -5.63 18.39 9.99
CA GLU A 116 -5.02 19.33 10.94
C GLU A 116 -5.11 18.87 12.41
N ASP A 117 -6.04 17.98 12.71
CA ASP A 117 -6.24 17.40 14.05
C ASP A 117 -5.53 16.03 14.21
N GLY A 118 -4.93 15.51 13.12
CA GLY A 118 -4.21 14.23 13.11
C GLY A 118 -5.15 13.03 12.94
N GLU A 119 -6.30 13.27 12.31
CA GLU A 119 -7.35 12.27 12.06
C GLU A 119 -7.33 11.82 10.60
N ALA A 120 -7.86 10.61 10.35
CA ALA A 120 -8.08 10.07 9.02
C ALA A 120 -9.19 9.02 8.99
N GLU A 121 -9.97 9.05 7.91
CA GLU A 121 -10.96 8.03 7.56
C GLU A 121 -10.51 7.28 6.31
N PHE A 122 -10.77 5.98 6.25
CA PHE A 122 -10.49 5.16 5.07
C PHE A 122 -11.50 4.04 4.86
N GLU A 123 -11.62 3.63 3.61
CA GLU A 123 -12.38 2.45 3.18
C GLU A 123 -11.51 1.66 2.20
N VAL A 124 -11.43 0.34 2.40
CA VAL A 124 -10.71 -0.58 1.51
C VAL A 124 -11.57 -1.79 1.19
N VAL A 125 -11.51 -2.22 -0.07
CA VAL A 125 -11.99 -3.54 -0.50
C VAL A 125 -10.79 -4.42 -0.85
N ILE A 126 -10.68 -5.58 -0.21
CA ILE A 126 -9.63 -6.58 -0.47
C ILE A 126 -10.31 -7.83 -1.02
N MET A 127 -10.00 -8.17 -2.27
CA MET A 127 -10.54 -9.36 -2.95
C MET A 127 -9.52 -10.50 -2.94
N GLU A 128 -10.02 -11.73 -2.82
CA GLU A 128 -9.20 -12.94 -2.90
C GLU A 128 -8.49 -13.03 -4.25
N GLY A 129 -7.16 -13.23 -4.21
CA GLY A 129 -6.34 -13.38 -5.41
C GLY A 129 -6.18 -12.12 -6.27
N GLU A 130 -6.77 -10.98 -5.87
CA GLU A 130 -6.73 -9.72 -6.61
C GLU A 130 -6.23 -8.57 -5.70
N PRO A 131 -4.92 -8.53 -5.37
CA PRO A 131 -4.37 -7.44 -4.56
C PRO A 131 -4.45 -6.11 -5.31
N ALA A 132 -4.91 -5.06 -4.61
CA ALA A 132 -5.01 -3.71 -5.17
C ALA A 132 -3.63 -3.07 -5.44
N GLY A 133 -2.61 -3.46 -4.69
CA GLY A 133 -1.26 -2.90 -4.74
C GLY A 133 -0.15 -3.94 -4.67
N GLU A 134 1.00 -3.51 -4.14
CA GLU A 134 2.17 -4.36 -3.95
C GLU A 134 1.90 -5.45 -2.91
N VAL A 135 2.33 -6.68 -3.21
CA VAL A 135 2.38 -7.78 -2.24
C VAL A 135 3.83 -7.96 -1.81
N LEU A 136 4.13 -7.58 -0.57
CA LEU A 136 5.47 -7.69 0.01
C LEU A 136 5.80 -9.13 0.36
N MET A 137 4.82 -9.89 0.89
CA MET A 137 4.97 -11.28 1.30
C MET A 137 3.70 -12.09 1.06
N GLY A 138 3.87 -13.40 0.83
CA GLY A 138 2.75 -14.34 0.71
C GLY A 138 1.96 -14.18 -0.59
N ALA A 139 0.71 -14.67 -0.56
CA ALA A 139 -0.18 -14.70 -1.73
C ALA A 139 -1.29 -13.64 -1.70
N GLY A 140 -1.27 -12.74 -0.71
CA GLY A 140 -2.38 -11.82 -0.43
C GLY A 140 -3.53 -12.51 0.33
N LEU A 141 -4.76 -12.04 0.10
CA LEU A 141 -5.97 -12.65 0.64
C LEU A 141 -6.36 -13.88 -0.19
N THR A 142 -6.59 -15.00 0.49
CA THR A 142 -7.00 -16.28 -0.14
C THR A 142 -8.15 -16.97 0.58
N ASP A 143 -8.52 -16.53 1.78
CA ASP A 143 -9.67 -17.03 2.54
C ASP A 143 -10.37 -15.87 3.27
N ALA A 144 -11.15 -15.09 2.53
CA ALA A 144 -11.90 -13.95 3.05
C ALA A 144 -13.00 -14.35 4.03
N GLY A 145 -13.44 -15.61 4.02
CA GLY A 145 -14.43 -16.11 4.97
C GLY A 145 -13.88 -16.29 6.39
N ASN A 146 -12.58 -16.56 6.50
CA ASN A 146 -11.95 -16.96 7.75
C ASN A 146 -10.77 -16.07 8.18
N ALA A 147 -10.14 -15.33 7.26
CA ALA A 147 -8.91 -14.61 7.55
C ALA A 147 -9.05 -13.60 8.71
N GLU A 148 -7.98 -13.51 9.50
CA GLU A 148 -7.71 -12.42 10.43
C GLU A 148 -6.82 -11.39 9.72
N ILE A 149 -7.13 -10.11 9.86
CA ILE A 149 -6.45 -9.01 9.15
C ILE A 149 -6.04 -7.96 10.16
N HIS A 150 -4.75 -7.62 10.18
CA HIS A 150 -4.21 -6.51 10.95
C HIS A 150 -3.86 -5.38 9.99
N LEU A 151 -4.33 -4.17 10.28
CA LEU A 151 -4.01 -2.98 9.49
C LEU A 151 -2.84 -2.23 10.10
N ILE A 152 -1.88 -1.85 9.27
CA ILE A 152 -0.71 -1.06 9.63
C ILE A 152 -0.76 0.25 8.85
N ILE A 153 -0.56 1.38 9.54
CA ILE A 153 -0.57 2.74 8.99
C ILE A 153 0.85 3.32 9.03
#